data_AF-A0A3M1NT66-F1
#
_entry.id   AF-A0A3M1NT66-F1
#
_cell.length_a   1.000
_cell.length_b   1.000
_cell.length_c   1.000
_cell.angle_alpha   90.00
_cell.angle_beta   90.00
_cell.angle_gamma   90.00
#
_symmetry.space_group_name_H-M   'P 1'
#
loop_
_entity.id
_entity.type
_entity.pdbx_description
1 polymer ?
#
loop_
_entity_poly.entity_id
_entity_poly.type
_entity_poly.pdbx_seq_one_letter_code
_entity_poly.pdbx_strand_id
1 'polypeptide(L)'
;MRTLVCLVFISILLLSCQKEKSVLTSQGGDIYFSTDKETYSPSDTLLLTLTNNSENDIEIALRCGLYLEMFYQQKLDGSWSENLWFPFMSLRCPTLTDTVQAMSLYTYPFPADMFDSTGVYRLLLDIYIPSTQRIETLISNDFKIQ
;
A
#
# COMPACT_ATOMS: atom_id res chain seq x y z
N MET A 1 3.22 44.74 32.70
CA MET A 1 2.70 43.87 31.62
C MET A 1 3.66 43.80 30.44
N ARG A 2 4.85 43.19 30.57
CA ARG A 2 5.76 42.96 29.42
C ARG A 2 6.56 41.66 29.47
N THR A 3 6.48 40.88 30.55
CA THR A 3 7.27 39.66 30.75
C THR A 3 6.50 38.35 30.56
N LEU A 4 5.21 38.41 30.20
CA LEU A 4 4.38 37.20 30.02
C LEU A 4 4.28 36.71 28.57
N VAL A 5 4.78 37.47 27.59
CA VAL A 5 4.56 37.16 26.15
C VAL A 5 5.67 36.27 25.56
N CYS A 6 6.86 36.22 26.17
CA CYS A 6 7.97 35.42 25.62
C CYS A 6 7.92 33.93 26.00
N LEU A 7 7.15 33.52 27.01
CA LEU A 7 7.13 32.12 27.48
C LEU A 7 6.14 31.22 26.75
N VAL A 8 5.19 31.79 25.99
CA VAL A 8 4.21 31.01 25.21
C VAL A 8 4.75 30.65 23.82
N PHE A 9 5.71 31.41 23.29
CA PHE A 9 6.23 31.18 21.94
C PHE A 9 7.23 30.02 21.83
N ILE A 10 7.88 29.63 22.94
CA ILE A 10 8.86 28.54 22.96
C ILE A 10 8.17 27.17 23.07
N SER A 11 6.92 27.11 23.56
CA SER A 11 6.16 25.87 23.71
C SER A 11 5.61 25.31 22.39
N ILE A 12 5.52 26.12 21.33
CA ILE A 12 4.89 25.73 20.06
C ILE A 12 5.89 25.05 19.11
N LEU A 13 7.20 25.18 19.35
CA LEU A 13 8.23 24.58 18.50
C LEU A 13 8.61 23.14 18.88
N LEU A 14 8.03 22.57 19.95
CA LEU A 14 8.33 21.21 20.41
C LEU A 14 7.31 20.14 19.97
N LEU A 15 6.31 20.49 19.15
CA LEU A 15 5.20 19.59 18.76
C LEU A 15 5.14 19.26 17.27
N SER A 16 6.28 19.30 16.56
CA SER A 16 6.33 18.76 15.19
C SER A 16 7.61 17.96 14.96
N CYS A 17 7.93 17.05 15.89
CA CYS A 17 8.56 15.81 15.51
C CYS A 17 7.44 14.91 14.98
N GLN A 18 7.13 15.03 13.68
CA GLN A 18 6.34 14.00 13.02
C GLN A 18 7.15 12.71 13.16
N LYS A 19 6.67 11.83 14.04
CA LYS A 19 7.19 10.49 14.22
C LYS A 19 7.36 9.88 12.82
N GLU A 20 8.59 9.56 12.45
CA GLU A 20 8.88 8.85 11.22
C GLU A 20 7.94 7.64 11.13
N LYS A 21 7.30 7.51 9.96
CA LYS A 21 6.35 6.45 9.65
C LYS A 21 6.95 5.12 10.09
N SER A 22 6.33 4.50 11.08
CA SER A 22 6.49 3.06 11.26
C SER A 22 5.85 2.42 10.03
N VAL A 23 6.68 2.15 9.02
CA VAL A 23 6.35 1.22 7.95
C VAL A 23 5.90 -0.05 8.66
N LEU A 24 4.60 -0.32 8.63
CA LEU A 24 4.06 -1.61 9.03
C LEU A 24 4.53 -2.59 7.96
N THR A 25 5.74 -3.08 8.18
CA THR A 25 6.39 -4.14 7.43
C THR A 25 5.49 -5.37 7.46
N SER A 26 5.04 -5.85 6.30
CA SER A 26 4.86 -7.28 6.17
C SER A 26 6.20 -7.91 6.54
N GLN A 27 6.18 -8.79 7.53
CA GLN A 27 7.37 -9.52 7.97
C GLN A 27 8.04 -10.20 6.76
N GLY A 28 9.28 -9.80 6.45
CA GLY A 28 10.21 -10.59 5.63
C GLY A 28 10.77 -9.87 4.41
N GLY A 29 11.99 -9.30 4.53
CA GLY A 29 12.87 -9.11 3.38
C GLY A 29 13.01 -7.69 2.80
N ASP A 30 13.67 -7.65 1.64
CA ASP A 30 14.07 -6.44 0.91
C ASP A 30 12.98 -5.96 -0.08
N ILE A 31 11.76 -6.50 0.00
CA ILE A 31 10.66 -6.19 -0.92
C ILE A 31 9.50 -5.58 -0.12
N TYR A 32 8.97 -4.44 -0.59
CA TYR A 32 7.96 -3.66 0.12
C TYR A 32 6.80 -3.29 -0.79
N PHE A 33 5.58 -3.38 -0.28
CA PHE A 33 4.37 -2.91 -0.96
C PHE A 33 3.70 -1.81 -0.14
N SER A 34 3.31 -0.70 -0.78
CA SER A 34 2.75 0.45 -0.07
C SER A 34 1.85 1.31 -0.95
N THR A 35 1.13 2.21 -0.29
CA THR A 35 0.34 3.28 -0.89
C THR A 35 0.93 4.63 -0.45
N ASP A 36 0.67 5.71 -1.21
CA ASP A 36 1.31 7.01 -0.99
C ASP A 36 0.74 7.80 0.21
N LYS A 37 -0.55 7.65 0.49
CA LYS A 37 -1.29 8.38 1.54
C LYS A 37 -2.01 7.43 2.51
N GLU A 38 -2.42 7.99 3.63
CA GLU A 38 -3.21 7.31 4.67
C GLU A 38 -4.71 7.54 4.51
N THR A 39 -5.13 8.47 3.65
CA THR A 39 -6.54 8.82 3.46
C THR A 39 -6.80 9.28 2.04
N TYR A 40 -7.89 8.80 1.46
CA TYR A 40 -8.34 9.07 0.11
C TYR A 40 -9.84 9.34 0.09
N SER A 41 -10.26 10.23 -0.79
CA SER A 41 -11.63 10.37 -1.27
C SER A 41 -11.89 9.42 -2.45
N PRO A 42 -13.15 9.09 -2.78
CA PRO A 42 -13.46 8.28 -3.97
C PRO A 42 -12.90 8.84 -5.28
N SER A 43 -12.72 10.15 -5.39
CA SER A 43 -12.14 10.79 -6.58
C SER A 43 -10.61 10.72 -6.65
N ASP A 44 -9.94 10.28 -5.58
CA ASP A 44 -8.49 10.17 -5.57
C ASP A 44 -8.00 8.95 -6.35
N THR A 45 -6.70 8.96 -6.66
CA THR A 45 -5.95 7.79 -7.14
C THR A 45 -4.92 7.44 -6.08
N LEU A 46 -4.91 6.18 -5.66
CA LEU A 46 -3.85 5.59 -4.85
C LEU A 46 -2.66 5.33 -5.76
N LEU A 47 -1.48 5.80 -5.38
CA LEU A 47 -0.25 5.40 -6.04
C LEU A 47 0.31 4.17 -5.33
N LEU A 48 0.12 3.00 -5.92
CA LEU A 48 0.68 1.76 -5.42
C LEU A 48 2.17 1.74 -5.75
N THR A 49 2.99 1.44 -4.76
CA THR A 49 4.45 1.32 -4.92
C THR A 49 4.90 -0.04 -4.44
N LEU A 50 5.51 -0.80 -5.35
CA LEU A 50 6.23 -2.04 -5.07
C LEU A 50 7.72 -1.76 -5.22
N THR A 51 8.43 -1.83 -4.11
CA THR A 51 9.88 -1.63 -4.03
C THR A 51 10.55 -2.98 -3.95
N ASN A 52 11.43 -3.29 -4.88
CA ASN A 52 12.27 -4.49 -4.84
C ASN A 52 13.72 -4.07 -4.58
N ASN A 53 14.15 -4.06 -3.32
CA ASN A 53 15.55 -3.83 -2.94
C ASN A 53 16.35 -5.14 -2.84
N SER A 54 15.78 -6.26 -3.28
CA SER A 54 16.52 -7.52 -3.31
C SER A 54 17.44 -7.59 -4.54
N GLU A 55 18.37 -8.54 -4.52
CA GLU A 55 19.23 -8.85 -5.67
C GLU A 55 18.51 -9.68 -6.75
N ASN A 56 17.25 -10.05 -6.53
CA ASN A 56 16.48 -10.91 -7.43
C ASN A 56 15.32 -10.14 -8.06
N ASP A 57 15.01 -10.47 -9.31
CA ASP A 57 13.75 -10.05 -9.93
C ASP A 57 12.56 -10.72 -9.25
N ILE A 58 11.42 -10.05 -9.27
CA ILE A 58 10.13 -10.61 -8.84
C ILE A 58 9.10 -10.50 -9.95
N GLU A 59 8.18 -11.45 -9.99
CA GLU A 59 7.07 -11.46 -10.92
C GLU A 59 5.77 -11.10 -10.22
N ILE A 60 4.98 -10.26 -10.85
CA ILE A 60 3.64 -9.86 -10.44
C ILE A 60 2.61 -10.31 -11.47
N ALA A 61 1.40 -10.59 -11.01
CA ALA A 61 0.27 -10.89 -11.88
C ALA A 61 -0.44 -9.61 -12.32
N LEU A 62 -0.70 -9.50 -13.63
CA LEU A 62 -1.49 -8.43 -14.24
C LEU A 62 -2.72 -9.03 -14.93
N ARG A 63 -3.91 -8.61 -14.51
CA ARG A 63 -5.16 -8.97 -15.18
C ARG A 63 -5.32 -8.16 -16.47
N CYS A 64 -5.53 -8.85 -17.58
CA CYS A 64 -5.61 -8.28 -18.93
C CYS A 64 -4.37 -7.45 -19.33
N GLY A 65 -3.24 -7.58 -18.64
CA GLY A 65 -2.08 -6.69 -18.80
C GLY A 65 -2.33 -5.24 -18.41
N LEU A 66 -3.44 -4.95 -17.71
CA LEU A 66 -3.86 -3.60 -17.37
C LEU A 66 -3.95 -3.35 -15.87
N TYR A 67 -4.33 -4.35 -15.09
CA TYR A 67 -4.59 -4.19 -13.65
C TYR A 67 -3.67 -5.08 -12.84
N LEU A 68 -3.04 -4.53 -11.80
CA LEU A 68 -2.34 -5.34 -10.82
C LEU A 68 -3.33 -6.29 -10.13
N GLU A 69 -3.10 -7.60 -10.24
CA GLU A 69 -3.96 -8.59 -9.61
C GLU A 69 -3.64 -8.65 -8.11
N MET A 70 -4.61 -8.25 -7.29
CA MET A 70 -4.45 -8.10 -5.85
C MET A 70 -5.78 -8.29 -5.12
N PHE A 71 -5.68 -8.49 -3.81
CA PHE A 71 -6.82 -8.52 -2.90
C PHE A 71 -6.82 -7.29 -1.99
N TYR A 72 -7.92 -7.11 -1.28
CA TYR A 72 -8.00 -6.16 -0.19
C TYR A 72 -8.63 -6.78 1.05
N GLN A 73 -8.38 -6.15 2.20
CA GLN A 73 -9.07 -6.43 3.45
C GLN A 73 -9.59 -5.13 4.03
N GLN A 74 -10.76 -5.19 4.65
CA GLN A 74 -11.35 -4.10 5.40
C GLN A 74 -11.20 -4.38 6.89
N LYS A 75 -10.91 -3.34 7.68
CA LYS A 75 -10.86 -3.45 9.14
C LYS A 75 -12.27 -3.33 9.72
N LEU A 76 -12.77 -4.42 10.30
CA LEU A 76 -14.10 -4.55 10.90
C LEU A 76 -13.93 -4.91 12.38
N ASP A 77 -14.49 -4.10 13.28
CA ASP A 77 -14.46 -4.32 14.73
C ASP A 77 -13.04 -4.62 15.28
N GLY A 78 -12.05 -3.90 14.75
CA GLY A 78 -10.64 -4.04 15.15
C GLY A 78 -9.88 -5.22 14.53
N SER A 79 -10.56 -6.07 13.74
CA SER A 79 -9.97 -7.22 13.04
C SER A 79 -9.98 -7.00 11.52
N TRP A 80 -9.08 -7.66 10.80
CA TRP A 80 -9.11 -7.65 9.34
C TRP A 80 -10.12 -8.68 8.83
N SER A 81 -10.90 -8.29 7.81
CA SER A 81 -11.78 -9.21 7.07
C SER A 81 -10.98 -10.32 6.39
N GLU A 82 -11.70 -11.29 5.82
CA GLU A 82 -11.14 -12.19 4.81
C GLU A 82 -10.63 -11.40 3.58
N ASN A 83 -9.84 -12.08 2.74
CA ASN A 83 -9.33 -11.51 1.50
C ASN A 83 -10.49 -11.31 0.51
N LEU A 84 -10.77 -10.06 0.18
CA LEU A 84 -11.81 -9.66 -0.75
C LEU A 84 -11.19 -9.38 -2.12
N TRP A 85 -11.92 -9.76 -3.17
CA TRP A 85 -11.52 -9.55 -4.56
C TRP A 85 -12.14 -8.27 -5.10
N PHE A 86 -11.42 -7.60 -5.99
CA PHE A 86 -11.96 -6.51 -6.80
C PHE A 86 -12.79 -7.07 -7.98
N PRO A 87 -14.12 -6.85 -8.05
CA PRO A 87 -14.97 -7.49 -9.05
C PRO A 87 -14.56 -7.19 -10.50
N PHE A 88 -14.15 -5.96 -10.81
CA PHE A 88 -13.70 -5.60 -12.17
C PHE A 88 -12.36 -6.24 -12.55
N MET A 89 -11.50 -6.59 -11.59
CA MET A 89 -10.27 -7.36 -11.84
C MET A 89 -10.53 -8.87 -12.03
N SER A 90 -11.76 -9.33 -11.78
CA SER A 90 -12.14 -10.73 -11.96
C SER A 90 -12.73 -11.05 -13.34
N LEU A 91 -12.68 -10.10 -14.29
CA LEU A 91 -13.10 -10.33 -15.66
C LEU A 91 -12.24 -11.44 -16.30
N ARG A 92 -12.86 -12.34 -17.08
CA ARG A 92 -12.29 -13.60 -17.62
C ARG A 92 -11.21 -13.44 -18.70
N CYS A 93 -10.39 -12.39 -18.65
CA CYS A 93 -9.23 -12.27 -19.52
C CYS A 93 -8.01 -12.99 -18.92
N PRO A 94 -7.01 -13.33 -19.75
CA PRO A 94 -5.77 -13.94 -19.26
C PRO A 94 -5.10 -13.08 -18.18
N THR A 95 -4.56 -13.75 -17.15
CA THR A 95 -3.51 -13.15 -16.32
C THR A 95 -2.21 -13.19 -17.12
N LEU A 96 -1.54 -12.05 -17.20
CA LEU A 96 -0.18 -11.95 -17.69
C LEU A 96 0.75 -11.77 -16.50
N THR A 97 2.00 -12.16 -16.64
CA THR A 97 3.04 -11.83 -15.65
C THR A 97 3.82 -10.62 -16.14
N ASP A 98 4.23 -9.78 -15.20
CA ASP A 98 5.21 -8.71 -15.42
C ASP A 98 6.33 -8.82 -14.40
N THR A 99 7.50 -8.29 -14.73
CA THR A 99 8.71 -8.44 -13.93
C THR A 99 9.12 -7.11 -13.33
N VAL A 100 9.16 -7.06 -12.00
CA VAL A 100 9.79 -5.96 -11.28
C VAL A 100 11.25 -6.32 -11.03
N GLN A 101 12.13 -5.58 -11.71
CA GLN A 101 13.56 -5.82 -11.69
C GLN A 101 14.14 -5.69 -10.26
N ALA A 102 15.24 -6.39 -10.00
CA ALA A 102 16.06 -6.18 -8.81
C ALA A 102 16.45 -4.70 -8.65
N MET A 103 16.57 -4.25 -7.41
CA MET A 103 16.95 -2.86 -7.06
C MET A 103 16.09 -1.78 -7.75
N SER A 104 14.80 -2.05 -7.96
CA SER A 104 13.90 -1.17 -8.71
C SER A 104 12.59 -0.88 -7.99
N LEU A 105 11.87 0.10 -8.54
CA LEU A 105 10.55 0.54 -8.11
C LEU A 105 9.57 0.30 -9.24
N TYR A 106 8.45 -0.32 -8.91
CA TYR A 106 7.28 -0.43 -9.77
C TYR A 106 6.15 0.40 -9.17
N THR A 107 5.50 1.22 -10.00
CA THR A 107 4.39 2.07 -9.57
C THR A 107 3.17 1.84 -10.43
N TYR A 108 2.00 1.83 -9.80
CA TYR A 108 0.74 1.61 -10.49
C TYR A 108 -0.36 2.51 -9.94
N PRO A 109 -1.04 3.31 -10.78
CA PRO A 109 -2.17 4.13 -10.35
C PRO A 109 -3.42 3.27 -10.15
N PHE A 110 -4.01 3.34 -8.96
CA PHE A 110 -5.19 2.58 -8.60
C PHE A 110 -6.33 3.52 -8.14
N PRO A 111 -7.48 3.54 -8.81
CA PRO A 111 -8.53 4.50 -8.49
C PRO A 111 -9.23 4.14 -7.16
N ALA A 112 -9.50 5.15 -6.33
CA ALA A 112 -10.09 4.96 -5.00
C ALA A 112 -11.58 4.62 -5.02
N ASP A 113 -12.28 4.95 -6.11
CA ASP A 113 -13.70 4.61 -6.33
C ASP A 113 -13.96 3.10 -6.47
N MET A 114 -12.89 2.29 -6.49
CA MET A 114 -12.97 0.82 -6.45
C MET A 114 -13.42 0.27 -5.11
N PHE A 115 -13.34 1.07 -4.05
CA PHE A 115 -13.87 0.73 -2.74
C PHE A 115 -15.33 1.20 -2.67
N ASP A 116 -16.23 0.26 -2.46
CA ASP A 116 -17.69 0.43 -2.43
C ASP A 116 -18.22 1.02 -1.12
N SER A 117 -17.34 1.22 -0.13
CA SER A 117 -17.70 1.78 1.16
C SER A 117 -16.57 2.63 1.75
N THR A 118 -16.93 3.49 2.70
CA THR A 118 -15.94 4.18 3.54
C THR A 118 -15.41 3.21 4.59
N GLY A 119 -14.13 3.29 4.92
CA GLY A 119 -13.53 2.38 5.88
C GLY A 119 -12.01 2.46 5.92
N VAL A 120 -11.40 1.61 6.75
CA VAL A 120 -9.95 1.40 6.76
C VAL A 120 -9.65 0.10 6.04
N TYR A 121 -8.73 0.16 5.09
CA TYR A 121 -8.38 -0.93 4.19
C TYR A 121 -6.87 -1.16 4.19
N ARG A 122 -6.48 -2.34 3.73
CA ARG A 122 -5.12 -2.66 3.28
C ARG A 122 -5.21 -3.55 2.04
N LEU A 123 -4.19 -3.45 1.20
CA LEU A 123 -4.05 -4.25 -0.02
C LEU A 123 -3.11 -5.43 0.24
N LEU A 124 -3.36 -6.54 -0.45
CA LEU A 124 -2.53 -7.73 -0.41
C LEU A 124 -2.14 -8.10 -1.84
N LEU A 125 -0.84 -8.22 -2.08
CA LEU A 125 -0.28 -8.52 -3.39
C LEU A 125 0.54 -9.79 -3.29
N ASP A 126 0.18 -10.79 -4.09
CA ASP A 126 1.00 -11.99 -4.24
C ASP A 126 2.09 -11.72 -5.28
N ILE A 127 3.33 -12.02 -4.90
CA ILE A 127 4.51 -11.96 -5.76
C ILE A 127 5.13 -13.34 -5.90
N TYR A 128 5.76 -13.60 -7.04
CA TYR A 128 6.57 -14.78 -7.27
C TYR A 128 8.04 -14.38 -7.35
N ILE A 129 8.91 -15.12 -6.63
CA ILE A 129 10.36 -14.91 -6.63
C ILE A 129 10.99 -16.08 -7.40
N PRO A 130 11.32 -15.93 -8.70
CA PRO A 130 11.72 -17.05 -9.54
C PRO A 130 12.97 -17.78 -9.05
N SER A 131 13.94 -17.05 -8.49
CA SER A 131 15.20 -17.63 -8.00
C SER A 131 15.01 -18.61 -6.85
N THR A 132 13.96 -18.44 -6.04
CA THR A 132 13.64 -19.33 -4.92
C THR A 132 12.41 -20.20 -5.17
N GLN A 133 11.71 -19.96 -6.29
CA GLN A 133 10.42 -20.58 -6.62
C GLN A 133 9.37 -20.42 -5.52
N ARG A 134 9.39 -19.30 -4.81
CA ARG A 134 8.46 -18.99 -3.72
C ARG A 134 7.42 -17.99 -4.14
N ILE A 135 6.24 -18.13 -3.55
CA ILE A 135 5.17 -17.12 -3.60
C ILE A 135 5.12 -16.47 -2.22
N GLU A 136 5.08 -15.15 -2.19
CA GLU A 136 4.96 -14.36 -0.97
C GLU A 136 3.82 -13.35 -1.10
N THR A 137 3.05 -13.18 -0.03
CA THR A 137 2.00 -12.16 0.02
C THR A 137 2.55 -10.93 0.74
N LEU A 138 2.68 -9.83 0.00
CA LEU A 138 3.02 -8.53 0.54
C LEU A 138 1.74 -7.82 1.00
N ILE A 139 1.84 -7.06 2.08
CA ILE A 139 0.71 -6.32 2.65
C ILE A 139 1.07 -4.84 2.64
N SER A 140 0.17 -4.00 2.12
CA SER A 140 0.36 -2.55 2.15
C SER A 140 0.22 -2.00 3.57
N ASN A 141 0.63 -0.75 3.75
CA ASN A 141 0.16 0.04 4.90
C ASN A 141 -1.37 0.14 4.89
N ASP A 142 -1.94 0.35 6.07
CA ASP A 142 -3.35 0.69 6.24
C ASP A 142 -3.62 2.08 5.63
N PHE A 143 -4.81 2.26 5.04
CA PHE A 143 -5.30 3.56 4.57
C PHE A 143 -6.82 3.65 4.72
N LYS A 144 -7.35 4.87 4.68
CA LYS A 144 -8.78 5.15 4.83
C LYS A 144 -9.40 5.64 3.52
N ILE A 145 -10.59 5.13 3.18
CA ILE A 145 -11.49 5.71 2.17
C ILE A 145 -12.59 6.49 2.89
N GLN A 146 -12.84 7.75 2.50
CA GLN A 146 -13.82 8.63 3.12
C GLN A 146 -14.61 9.50 2.13
#